data_AF-A0AB73RD88-F1
#
_entry.id   AF-A0AB73RD88-F1
#
_cell.length_a   1.000
_cell.length_b   1.000
_cell.length_c   1.000
_cell.angle_alpha   90.00
_cell.angle_beta   90.00
_cell.angle_gamma   90.00
#
_symmetry.space_group_name_H-M   'P 1'
#
loop_
_entity.id
_entity.type
_entity.pdbx_description
1 polymer ?
#
loop_
_entity_poly.entity_id
_entity_poly.type
_entity_poly.pdbx_seq_one_letter_code
_entity_poly.pdbx_strand_id
1 'polypeptide(L)'
;MAFWEQNIEVMDELAEINNLNFGNPNVQKRLVKEKLIRIFETKPNPQVNKLFIVHDYSFDESIQSLDFLDTIILKLKGSGLGYSFVGLKSLNQFISWASEHSSN
;
A
#
# COMPACT_ATOMS: atom_id res chain seq x y z
N MET A 1 -17.92 -11.92 -2.61
CA MET A 1 -18.17 -10.52 -2.20
C MET A 1 -17.53 -9.62 -3.24
N ALA A 2 -18.32 -8.91 -4.03
CA ALA A 2 -17.79 -7.88 -4.92
C ALA A 2 -17.51 -6.62 -4.10
N PHE A 3 -16.37 -5.97 -4.33
CA PHE A 3 -16.12 -4.62 -3.84
C PHE A 3 -17.17 -3.72 -4.50
N TRP A 4 -18.23 -3.36 -3.77
CA TRP A 4 -19.25 -2.42 -4.27
C TRP A 4 -18.55 -1.15 -4.75
N GLU A 5 -18.93 -0.61 -5.91
CA GLU A 5 -18.27 0.55 -6.55
C GLU A 5 -18.10 1.74 -5.62
N GLN A 6 -19.03 1.94 -4.67
CA GLN A 6 -18.99 2.96 -3.63
C GLN A 6 -17.80 2.83 -2.64
N ASN A 7 -17.09 1.70 -2.63
CA ASN A 7 -15.91 1.46 -1.79
C ASN A 7 -14.59 1.65 -2.58
N ILE A 8 -14.67 2.05 -3.85
CA ILE A 8 -13.50 2.32 -4.68
C ILE A 8 -13.30 3.83 -4.74
N GLU A 9 -12.13 4.28 -4.29
CA GLU A 9 -11.68 5.66 -4.39
C GLU A 9 -10.51 5.72 -5.38
N VAL A 10 -10.64 6.54 -6.43
CA VAL A 10 -9.52 6.84 -7.32
C VAL A 10 -8.70 7.96 -6.68
N MET A 11 -7.43 7.67 -6.40
CA MET A 11 -6.51 8.62 -5.78
C MET A 11 -5.38 8.94 -6.76
N ASP A 12 -5.43 10.11 -7.38
CA ASP A 12 -4.44 10.54 -8.39
C ASP A 12 -3.01 10.55 -7.82
N GLU A 13 -2.86 10.79 -6.52
CA GLU A 13 -1.55 10.82 -5.86
C GLU A 13 -0.81 9.48 -5.96
N LEU A 14 -1.54 8.37 -6.07
CA LEU A 14 -0.92 7.04 -6.17
C LEU A 14 -0.13 6.86 -7.47
N ALA A 15 -0.42 7.63 -8.52
CA ALA A 15 0.40 7.66 -9.73
C ALA A 15 1.82 8.19 -9.47
N GLU A 16 1.98 8.97 -8.41
CA GLU A 16 3.21 9.64 -8.01
C GLU A 16 3.94 8.90 -6.87
N ILE A 17 3.65 7.61 -6.68
CA ILE A 17 4.16 6.80 -5.56
C ILE A 17 5.69 6.81 -5.42
N ASN A 18 6.40 6.94 -6.54
CA ASN A 18 7.85 7.08 -6.58
C ASN A 18 8.40 8.30 -5.80
N ASN A 19 7.55 9.30 -5.52
CA ASN A 19 7.94 10.45 -4.70
C ASN A 19 8.29 10.07 -3.25
N LEU A 20 7.86 8.90 -2.76
CA LEU A 20 8.20 8.40 -1.42
C LEU A 20 9.72 8.18 -1.24
N ASN A 21 10.45 7.79 -2.29
CA ASN A 21 11.88 7.47 -2.23
C ASN A 21 12.82 8.69 -2.32
N PHE A 22 12.31 9.90 -2.58
CA PHE A 22 13.19 11.06 -2.64
C PHE A 22 13.69 11.45 -1.25
N GLY A 23 15.01 11.33 -1.05
CA GLY A 23 15.69 11.76 0.17
C GLY A 23 15.77 13.28 0.33
N ASN A 24 15.81 14.03 -0.77
CA ASN A 24 15.81 15.50 -0.77
C ASN A 24 14.80 16.05 -1.80
N PRO A 25 13.50 15.97 -1.51
CA PRO A 25 12.47 16.46 -2.42
C PRO A 25 12.41 18.00 -2.42
N ASN A 26 12.16 18.59 -3.59
CA ASN A 26 11.76 20.01 -3.65
C ASN A 26 10.39 20.21 -2.97
N VAL A 27 9.96 21.47 -2.81
CA VAL A 27 8.72 21.80 -2.09
C VAL A 27 7.51 21.03 -2.61
N GLN A 28 7.34 20.93 -3.93
CA GLN A 28 6.20 20.22 -4.53
C GLN A 28 6.27 18.71 -4.26
N LYS A 29 7.42 18.09 -4.50
CA LYS A 29 7.63 16.65 -4.22
C LYS A 29 7.46 16.33 -2.74
N ARG A 30 7.86 17.24 -1.85
CA ARG A 30 7.68 17.09 -0.41
C ARG A 30 6.20 17.04 -0.04
N LEU A 31 5.39 17.94 -0.59
CA LEU A 31 3.94 17.95 -0.36
C LEU A 31 3.27 16.67 -0.86
N VAL A 32 3.66 16.18 -2.04
CA VAL A 32 3.16 14.90 -2.58
C VAL A 32 3.58 13.73 -1.69
N LYS A 33 4.85 13.67 -1.27
CA LYS A 33 5.36 12.65 -0.34
C LYS A 33 4.61 12.65 0.99
N GLU A 34 4.42 13.82 1.61
CA GLU A 34 3.66 13.95 2.86
C GLU A 34 2.20 13.51 2.68
N LYS A 35 1.57 13.85 1.56
CA LYS A 35 0.21 13.41 1.24
C LYS A 35 0.12 11.89 1.08
N LEU A 36 1.05 11.28 0.34
CA LEU A 36 1.15 9.83 0.20
C LEU A 36 1.35 9.12 1.55
N ILE A 37 2.24 9.61 2.40
CA ILE A 37 2.46 9.06 3.74
C ILE A 37 1.15 9.07 4.55
N ARG A 38 0.42 10.20 4.54
CA ARG A 38 -0.87 10.30 5.24
C ARG A 38 -1.91 9.32 4.70
N ILE A 39 -1.93 9.08 3.38
CA ILE A 39 -2.84 8.12 2.75
C ILE A 39 -2.58 6.70 3.28
N PHE A 40 -1.31 6.28 3.33
CA PHE A 40 -0.92 4.97 3.84
C PHE A 40 -1.14 4.84 5.35
N GLU A 41 -0.93 5.91 6.12
CA GLU A 41 -1.18 5.95 7.57
C GLU A 41 -2.65 5.99 7.97
N THR A 42 -3.56 6.26 7.02
CA THR A 42 -4.98 6.36 7.32
C THR A 42 -5.49 4.99 7.75
N LYS A 43 -5.69 4.84 9.06
CA LYS A 43 -6.19 3.60 9.65
C LYS A 43 -7.57 3.29 9.06
N PRO A 44 -7.78 2.12 8.45
CA PRO A 44 -9.11 1.73 7.99
C PRO A 44 -10.08 1.60 9.17
N ASN A 45 -11.37 1.58 8.85
CA ASN A 45 -12.38 1.13 9.81
C ASN A 45 -11.93 -0.22 10.41
N PRO A 46 -11.99 -0.42 11.74
CA PRO A 46 -11.53 -1.66 12.39
C PRO A 46 -12.13 -2.96 11.83
N GLN A 47 -13.26 -2.88 11.11
CA GLN A 47 -13.95 -4.04 10.53
C GLN A 47 -13.49 -4.38 9.11
N VAL A 48 -12.62 -3.56 8.48
CA VAL A 48 -12.20 -3.73 7.09
C VAL A 48 -10.70 -3.53 6.91
N ASN A 49 -10.16 -4.09 5.83
CA ASN A 49 -8.81 -3.81 5.37
C ASN A 49 -8.83 -2.69 4.32
N LYS A 50 -7.78 -1.87 4.27
CA LYS A 50 -7.53 -0.94 3.16
C LYS A 50 -6.55 -1.58 2.20
N LEU A 51 -6.94 -1.69 0.93
CA LEU A 51 -6.08 -2.17 -0.15
C LEU A 51 -5.76 -1.00 -1.08
N PHE A 52 -4.50 -0.88 -1.45
CA PHE A 52 -4.04 0.08 -2.46
C PHE A 52 -3.56 -0.70 -3.68
N ILE A 53 -4.02 -0.28 -4.86
CA ILE A 53 -3.55 -0.83 -6.15
C ILE A 53 -2.75 0.27 -6.82
N VAL A 54 -1.47 0.00 -7.06
CA VAL A 54 -0.49 1.01 -7.48
C VAL A 54 0.46 0.41 -8.52
N HIS A 55 1.20 1.28 -9.20
CA HIS A 55 2.31 0.85 -10.06
C HIS A 55 3.51 0.40 -9.21
N ASP A 56 4.48 -0.27 -9.85
CA ASP A 56 5.68 -0.81 -9.20
C ASP A 56 6.35 0.23 -8.30
N TYR A 57 6.42 -0.10 -7.01
CA TYR A 57 7.13 0.67 -6.01
C TYR A 57 7.67 -0.28 -4.95
N SER A 58 9.00 -0.32 -4.85
CA SER A 58 9.67 -1.10 -3.82
C SER A 58 9.61 -0.37 -2.48
N PHE A 59 8.79 -0.88 -1.55
CA PHE A 59 8.66 -0.35 -0.19
C PHE A 59 9.84 -0.73 0.72
N ASP A 60 10.78 -1.56 0.22
CA ASP A 60 11.95 -2.03 0.95
C ASP A 60 13.12 -2.26 -0.01
N GLU A 61 14.30 -1.70 0.29
CA GLU A 61 15.48 -1.79 -0.59
C GLU A 61 15.97 -3.23 -0.86
N SER A 62 15.58 -4.20 -0.02
CA SER A 62 15.89 -5.62 -0.23
C SER A 62 15.07 -6.26 -1.36
N ILE A 63 14.00 -5.60 -1.82
CA ILE A 63 13.16 -6.09 -2.92
C ILE A 63 13.64 -5.46 -4.22
N GLN A 64 14.21 -6.29 -5.09
CA GLN A 64 14.73 -5.85 -6.39
C GLN A 64 13.62 -5.53 -7.40
N SER A 65 12.51 -6.27 -7.36
CA SER A 65 11.35 -6.09 -8.23
C SER A 65 10.12 -6.76 -7.64
N LEU A 66 8.94 -6.32 -8.05
CA LEU A 66 7.66 -6.95 -7.72
C LEU A 66 7.12 -7.68 -8.94
N ASP A 67 6.65 -8.91 -8.75
CA ASP A 67 5.91 -9.62 -9.79
C ASP A 67 4.48 -9.06 -9.90
N PHE A 68 3.80 -9.42 -10.99
CA PHE A 68 2.43 -8.98 -11.23
C PHE A 68 1.49 -9.39 -10.08
N LEU A 69 0.81 -8.39 -9.49
CA LEU A 69 -0.09 -8.53 -8.34
C LEU A 69 0.55 -9.11 -7.08
N ASP A 70 1.87 -8.95 -6.95
CA ASP A 70 2.50 -9.10 -5.64
C ASP A 70 1.90 -8.10 -4.64
N THR A 71 1.69 -8.60 -3.42
CA THR A 71 1.04 -7.85 -2.35
C THR A 71 2.05 -7.55 -1.25
N ILE A 72 2.27 -6.27 -1.00
CA ILE A 72 3.12 -5.79 0.09
C ILE A 72 2.26 -5.56 1.34
N ILE A 73 2.75 -6.08 2.47
CA ILE A 73 2.14 -5.89 3.77
C ILE A 73 2.90 -4.79 4.49
N LEU A 74 2.17 -3.72 4.84
CA LEU A 74 2.69 -2.60 5.61
C LEU A 74 2.05 -2.59 6.99
N LYS A 75 2.86 -2.28 8.02
CA LYS A 75 2.38 -1.98 9.37
C LYS A 75 2.52 -0.49 9.62
N LEU A 76 1.42 0.14 10.01
CA LEU A 76 1.40 1.56 10.33
C LEU A 76 2.15 1.81 11.65
N LYS A 77 2.99 2.85 11.68
CA LYS A 77 3.75 3.22 12.89
C LYS A 77 3.01 4.23 13.77
N GLY A 78 1.94 4.83 13.26
CA GLY A 78 1.18 5.89 13.91
C GLY A 78 1.16 7.16 13.06
N SER A 79 0.38 8.16 13.48
CA SER A 79 0.19 9.40 12.73
C SER A 79 1.49 10.17 12.56
N GLY A 80 1.89 10.42 11.32
CA GLY A 80 3.12 11.11 10.93
C GLY A 80 4.41 10.30 11.07
N LEU A 81 4.33 9.02 11.43
CA LEU A 81 5.50 8.14 11.68
C LEU A 81 5.79 7.16 10.52
N GLY A 82 4.96 7.20 9.50
CA GLY A 82 4.96 6.36 8.31
C GLY A 82 4.50 4.94 8.59
N TYR A 83 5.15 4.03 7.86
CA TYR A 83 4.89 2.60 7.89
C TYR A 83 6.21 1.83 7.96
N SER A 84 6.13 0.55 8.30
CA SER A 84 7.20 -0.42 8.12
C SER A 84 6.75 -1.52 7.17
N PHE A 85 7.65 -1.93 6.28
CA PHE A 85 7.51 -3.18 5.55
C PHE A 85 7.44 -4.36 6.53
N VAL A 86 6.49 -5.27 6.30
CA VAL A 86 6.28 -6.47 7.12
C VAL A 86 6.53 -7.73 6.30
N GLY A 87 6.18 -7.70 5.02
CA GLY A 87 6.36 -8.86 4.16
C GLY A 87 5.78 -8.65 2.76
N LEU A 88 6.15 -9.60 1.90
CA LEU A 88 5.70 -9.73 0.53
C LEU A 88 4.93 -11.04 0.40
N LYS A 89 3.79 -11.01 -0.28
CA LYS A 89 3.02 -12.19 -0.65
C LYS A 89 2.85 -12.20 -2.15
N SER A 90 3.27 -13.28 -2.80
CA SER A 90 2.97 -13.43 -4.22
C SER A 90 1.47 -13.63 -4.44
N LEU A 91 1.00 -13.39 -5.67
CA LEU A 91 -0.40 -13.62 -6.03
C LEU A 91 -0.89 -15.01 -5.62
N ASN A 92 -0.10 -16.06 -5.90
CA ASN A 92 -0.46 -17.44 -5.54
C ASN A 92 -0.55 -17.61 -4.02
N GLN A 93 0.37 -17.03 -3.24
CA GLN A 93 0.31 -17.09 -1.79
C GLN A 93 -0.91 -16.33 -1.24
N PHE A 94 -1.25 -15.20 -1.84
CA PHE A 94 -2.41 -14.40 -1.46
C PHE A 94 -3.72 -15.16 -1.72
N ILE A 95 -3.84 -15.80 -2.89
CA ILE A 95 -5.01 -16.64 -3.24
C ILE A 95 -5.15 -17.82 -2.27
N SER A 96 -4.05 -18.54 -2.00
CA SER A 96 -4.07 -19.65 -1.03
C SER A 96 -4.51 -19.19 0.35
N TRP A 97 -3.97 -18.07 0.82
CA TRP A 97 -4.32 -17.50 2.12
C TRP A 97 -5.82 -17.16 2.23
N ALA A 98 -6.41 -16.57 1.19
CA ALA A 98 -7.84 -16.29 1.15
C ALA A 98 -8.69 -17.57 1.20
N SER A 99 -8.26 -18.63 0.50
CA SER A 99 -8.98 -19.90 0.45
C SER A 99 -9.00 -20.66 1.78
N GLU A 100 -7.89 -20.61 2.54
CA GLU A 100 -7.79 -21.23 3.86
C GLU A 100 -8.78 -20.61 4.87
N HIS A 101 -9.06 -19.32 4.74
CA HIS A 101 -9.96 -18.58 5.64
C HIS A 101 -11.42 -18.56 5.17
N SER A 102 -11.71 -19.16 4.01
CA SER A 102 -13.06 -19.27 3.45
C SER A 102 -13.83 -20.49 3.94
N SER A 103 -13.18 -21.37 4.72
CA SER A 103 -13.73 -22.69 5.12
C SER A 103 -14.42 -22.71 6.49
N ASN A 104 -14.78 -21.54 7.06
CA ASN A 104 -15.52 -21.41 8.32
C ASN A 104 -16.86 -20.71 8.11
#